data_AF-A0A7J8NDQ9-F1
#
_entry.id   AF-A0A7J8NDQ9-F1
#
_cell.length_a   1.000
_cell.length_b   1.000
_cell.length_c   1.000
_cell.angle_alpha   90.00
_cell.angle_beta   90.00
_cell.angle_gamma   90.00
#
_symmetry.space_group_name_H-M   'P 1'
#
loop_
_entity.id
_entity.type
_entity.pdbx_description
1 polymer ?
#
loop_
_entity_poly.entity_id
_entity_poly.type
_entity_poly.pdbx_seq_one_letter_code
_entity_poly.pdbx_strand_id
1 'polypeptide(L)'
;MKEFLMKIKSCCDNLASCGEVISEHEHVTAILNGLPPEYESVISIVTASQVPYSVQGVVSMLLDAETRQQVVSSNISSSTNLVSHQPSESVNSNDSIPAYQPSNTTRGRGR
;
A
#
# COMPACT_ATOMS: atom_id res chain seq x y z
N MET A 1 -13.11 -0.43 -0.43
CA MET A 1 -13.43 -1.71 -1.09
C MET A 1 -14.80 -2.27 -0.72
N LYS A 2 -15.11 -2.48 0.57
CA LYS A 2 -16.39 -3.08 1.03
C LYS A 2 -17.64 -2.43 0.44
N GLU A 3 -17.70 -1.09 0.46
CA GLU A 3 -18.84 -0.34 -0.07
C GLU A 3 -19.06 -0.58 -1.57
N PHE A 4 -17.98 -0.59 -2.35
CA PHE A 4 -18.02 -0.88 -3.78
C PHE A 4 -18.56 -2.30 -4.05
N LEU A 5 -18.07 -3.31 -3.34
CA LEU A 5 -18.53 -4.69 -3.50
C LEU A 5 -20.02 -4.84 -3.14
N MET A 6 -20.48 -4.13 -2.09
CA MET A 6 -21.89 -4.12 -1.73
C MET A 6 -22.76 -3.49 -2.84
N LYS A 7 -22.29 -2.42 -3.48
CA LYS A 7 -23.00 -1.79 -4.61
C LYS A 7 -23.14 -2.75 -5.80
N ILE A 8 -22.07 -3.45 -6.17
CA ILE A 8 -22.12 -4.45 -7.25
C ILE A 8 -23.07 -5.59 -6.89
N LYS A 9 -22.95 -6.14 -5.67
CA LYS A 9 -23.84 -7.20 -5.20
C LYS A 9 -25.30 -6.77 -5.25
N SER A 10 -25.62 -5.57 -4.75
CA SER A 10 -26.98 -5.04 -4.78
C SER A 10 -27.50 -4.87 -6.20
N CYS A 11 -26.66 -4.46 -7.15
CA CYS A 11 -27.05 -4.38 -8.56
C CYS A 11 -27.38 -5.78 -9.13
N CYS A 12 -26.53 -6.77 -8.87
CA CYS A 12 -26.77 -8.16 -9.28
C CYS A 12 -28.05 -8.74 -8.65
N ASP A 13 -28.26 -8.51 -7.35
CA ASP A 13 -29.46 -8.97 -6.63
C ASP A 13 -30.73 -8.32 -7.20
N ASN A 14 -30.68 -7.03 -7.53
CA ASN A 14 -31.81 -6.31 -8.14
C ASN A 14 -32.11 -6.86 -9.54
N LEU A 15 -31.10 -7.10 -10.36
CA LEU A 15 -31.26 -7.71 -11.69
C LEU A 15 -31.87 -9.12 -11.58
N ALA A 16 -31.38 -9.93 -10.65
CA ALA A 16 -31.93 -11.26 -10.38
C ALA A 16 -33.39 -11.19 -9.91
N SER A 17 -33.77 -10.17 -9.14
CA SER A 17 -35.16 -9.93 -8.72
C SER A 17 -36.10 -9.62 -9.90
N CYS A 18 -35.55 -9.07 -10.99
CA CYS A 18 -36.26 -8.84 -12.24
C CYS A 18 -36.23 -10.05 -13.19
N GLY A 19 -35.63 -11.17 -12.76
CA GLY A 19 -35.49 -12.39 -13.58
C GLY A 19 -34.20 -12.47 -14.39
N GLU A 20 -33.30 -11.48 -14.28
CA GLU A 20 -32.03 -11.46 -15.00
C GLU A 20 -30.91 -12.00 -14.10
N VAL A 21 -30.56 -13.27 -14.29
CA VAL A 21 -29.51 -13.93 -13.48
C VAL A 21 -28.15 -13.66 -14.09
N ILE A 22 -27.31 -12.94 -13.34
CA ILE A 22 -25.91 -12.69 -13.74
C ILE A 22 -25.07 -13.95 -13.54
N SER A 23 -24.32 -14.34 -14.57
CA SER A 23 -23.37 -15.44 -14.46
C SER A 23 -22.17 -15.09 -13.57
N GLU A 24 -21.50 -16.11 -13.03
CA GLU A 24 -20.33 -15.87 -12.17
C GLU A 24 -19.22 -15.11 -12.90
N HIS A 25 -19.00 -15.42 -14.18
CA HIS A 25 -18.00 -14.75 -15.01
C HIS A 25 -18.33 -13.27 -15.24
N GLU A 26 -19.60 -12.94 -15.53
CA GLU A 26 -20.04 -11.55 -15.70
C GLU A 26 -19.93 -10.76 -14.42
N HIS A 27 -20.28 -11.37 -13.27
CA HIS A 27 -20.13 -10.74 -11.97
C HIS A 27 -18.65 -10.41 -11.69
N VAL A 28 -17.75 -11.38 -11.87
CA VAL A 28 -16.30 -11.15 -11.73
C VAL A 28 -15.83 -10.04 -12.66
N THR A 29 -16.26 -10.06 -13.92
CA THR A 29 -15.90 -9.03 -14.92
C THR A 29 -16.40 -7.64 -14.51
N ALA A 30 -17.63 -7.54 -14.01
CA ALA A 30 -18.19 -6.29 -13.50
C ALA A 30 -17.40 -5.74 -12.31
N ILE A 31 -16.91 -6.62 -11.42
CA ILE A 31 -16.00 -6.24 -10.33
C ILE A 31 -14.71 -5.66 -10.93
N LEU A 32 -14.02 -6.41 -11.79
CA LEU A 32 -12.71 -6.02 -12.33
C LEU A 32 -12.78 -4.69 -13.10
N ASN A 33 -13.81 -4.50 -13.93
CA ASN A 33 -13.99 -3.28 -14.73
C ASN A 33 -14.27 -2.03 -13.88
N GLY A 34 -14.78 -2.21 -12.65
CA GLY A 34 -15.06 -1.11 -11.73
C GLY A 34 -13.92 -0.80 -10.76
N LEU A 35 -12.80 -1.53 -10.82
CA LEU A 35 -11.67 -1.30 -9.92
C LEU A 35 -10.83 -0.09 -10.36
N PRO A 36 -10.28 0.67 -9.41
CA PRO A 36 -9.35 1.75 -9.70
C PRO A 36 -7.92 1.21 -9.90
N PRO A 37 -6.99 2.01 -10.47
CA PRO A 37 -5.66 1.55 -10.87
C PRO A 37 -4.78 1.00 -9.74
N GLU A 38 -5.09 1.28 -8.47
CA GLU A 38 -4.34 0.75 -7.32
C GLU A 38 -4.49 -0.78 -7.18
N TYR A 39 -5.47 -1.38 -7.86
CA TYR A 39 -5.72 -2.82 -7.87
C TYR A 39 -5.29 -3.50 -9.17
N GLU A 40 -4.52 -2.83 -10.05
CA GLU A 40 -4.02 -3.40 -11.32
C GLU A 40 -3.35 -4.77 -11.15
N SER A 41 -2.56 -4.96 -10.08
CA SER A 41 -1.95 -6.26 -9.79
C SER A 41 -2.99 -7.36 -9.60
N VAL A 42 -4.10 -7.08 -8.92
CA VAL A 42 -5.20 -8.04 -8.72
C VAL A 42 -5.90 -8.31 -10.05
N ILE A 43 -6.17 -7.27 -10.84
CA ILE A 43 -6.77 -7.40 -12.18
C ILE A 43 -5.90 -8.30 -13.06
N SER A 44 -4.59 -8.05 -13.11
CA SER A 44 -3.64 -8.85 -13.89
C SER A 44 -3.61 -10.32 -13.45
N ILE A 45 -3.58 -10.59 -12.14
CA ILE A 45 -3.59 -11.97 -11.62
C ILE A 45 -4.89 -12.69 -12.01
N VAL A 46 -6.05 -12.04 -11.82
CA VAL A 46 -7.34 -12.66 -12.13
C VAL A 46 -7.49 -12.92 -13.62
N THR A 47 -7.12 -11.96 -14.46
CA THR A 47 -7.26 -12.05 -15.92
C THR A 47 -6.26 -13.01 -16.56
N ALA A 48 -5.05 -13.15 -16.01
CA ALA A 48 -4.04 -14.08 -16.53
C ALA A 48 -4.26 -15.55 -16.11
N SER A 49 -5.14 -15.81 -15.13
CA SER A 49 -5.41 -17.17 -14.68
C SER A 49 -6.15 -17.99 -15.72
N GLN A 50 -5.67 -19.21 -15.97
CA GLN A 50 -6.35 -20.18 -16.83
C GLN A 50 -7.59 -20.80 -16.15
N VAL A 51 -7.65 -20.72 -14.82
CA VAL A 51 -8.78 -21.20 -14.03
C VAL A 51 -9.64 -20.00 -13.64
N PRO A 52 -10.96 -20.00 -13.98
CA PRO A 52 -11.86 -18.93 -13.57
C PRO A 52 -11.88 -18.77 -12.05
N TYR A 53 -11.74 -17.53 -11.59
CA TYR A 53 -11.94 -17.23 -10.18
C TYR A 53 -13.41 -17.18 -9.84
N SER A 54 -13.76 -17.67 -8.65
CA SER A 54 -15.10 -17.46 -8.11
C SER A 54 -15.29 -16.02 -7.64
N VAL A 55 -16.54 -15.55 -7.60
CA VAL A 55 -16.87 -14.22 -7.07
C VAL A 55 -16.35 -14.06 -5.63
N GLN A 56 -16.52 -15.08 -4.81
CA GLN A 56 -16.06 -15.06 -3.42
C GLN A 56 -14.54 -14.99 -3.32
N GLY A 57 -13.81 -15.69 -4.19
CA GLY A 57 -12.35 -15.65 -4.24
C GLY A 57 -11.83 -14.26 -4.60
N VAL A 58 -12.43 -13.61 -5.61
CA VAL A 58 -12.06 -12.23 -6.00
C VAL A 58 -12.39 -11.23 -4.89
N VAL A 59 -13.57 -11.35 -4.27
CA VAL A 59 -13.98 -10.51 -3.13
C VAL A 59 -12.99 -10.60 -1.97
N SER A 60 -12.62 -11.82 -1.56
CA SER A 60 -11.63 -12.02 -0.50
C SER A 60 -10.27 -11.41 -0.85
N MET A 61 -9.77 -11.67 -2.06
CA MET A 61 -8.49 -11.11 -2.51
C MET A 61 -8.46 -9.58 -2.49
N LEU A 62 -9.57 -8.92 -2.88
CA LEU A 62 -9.67 -7.45 -2.85
C LEU A 62 -9.71 -6.87 -1.43
N LEU A 63 -10.39 -7.55 -0.51
CA LEU A 63 -10.43 -7.15 0.91
C LEU A 63 -9.06 -7.36 1.60
N ASP A 64 -8.37 -8.44 1.27
CA ASP A 64 -7.02 -8.71 1.77
C ASP A 64 -6.02 -7.68 1.23
N ALA A 65 -6.14 -7.31 -0.05
CA ALA A 65 -5.33 -6.26 -0.67
C ALA A 65 -5.57 -4.90 0.03
N GLU A 66 -6.82 -4.50 0.28
CA GLU A 66 -7.17 -3.28 1.00
C GLU A 66 -6.55 -3.27 2.42
N THR A 67 -6.65 -4.38 3.14
CA THR A 67 -6.10 -4.50 4.50
C THR A 67 -4.58 -4.33 4.49
N ARG A 68 -3.88 -4.95 3.54
CA ARG A 68 -2.42 -4.84 3.40
C ARG A 68 -1.98 -3.43 3.01
N GLN A 69 -2.72 -2.75 2.13
CA GLN A 69 -2.43 -1.36 1.75
C GLN A 69 -2.54 -0.39 2.93
N GLN A 70 -3.51 -0.59 3.83
CA GLN A 70 -3.65 0.22 5.04
C GLN A 70 -2.44 0.07 5.98
N VAL A 71 -1.94 -1.15 6.16
CA VAL A 71 -0.76 -1.42 6.98
C VAL A 71 0.49 -0.76 6.39
N VAL A 72 0.71 -0.89 5.08
CA VAL A 72 1.86 -0.27 4.41
C VAL A 72 1.81 1.26 4.50
N SER A 73 0.62 1.86 4.30
CA SER A 73 0.43 3.31 4.40
C SER A 73 0.72 3.85 5.80
N SER A 74 0.33 3.11 6.85
CA SER A 74 0.63 3.45 8.26
C SER A 74 2.13 3.38 8.57
N ASN A 75 2.82 2.37 8.03
CA ASN A 75 4.26 2.18 8.27
C ASN A 75 5.12 3.27 7.62
N ILE A 76 4.77 3.74 6.42
CA ILE A 76 5.52 4.80 5.71
C ILE A 76 5.42 6.13 6.46
N SER A 77 4.28 6.42 7.09
CA SER A 77 4.11 7.64 7.90
C SER A 77 4.93 7.62 9.21
N SER A 78 5.44 6.46 9.61
CA SER A 78 6.12 6.24 10.90
C SER A 78 7.64 6.21 10.80
N SER A 79 8.22 6.16 9.59
CA SER A 79 9.67 6.09 9.38
C SER A 79 10.31 7.46 9.17
N THR A 80 10.24 8.34 10.17
CA THR A 80 11.03 9.58 10.21
C THR A 80 12.27 9.32 11.06
N ASN A 81 13.39 8.95 10.43
CA ASN A 81 14.69 8.95 11.10
C ASN A 81 15.10 10.41 11.34
N LEU A 82 14.68 10.99 12.46
CA LEU A 82 15.13 12.30 12.91
C LEU A 82 16.57 12.18 13.42
N VAL A 83 17.54 12.52 12.57
CA VAL A 83 18.89 12.86 13.05
C VAL A 83 18.82 14.27 13.63
N SER A 84 18.74 14.36 14.95
CA SER A 84 18.90 15.63 15.67
C SER A 84 20.39 15.97 15.71
N HIS A 85 20.84 16.87 14.84
CA HIS A 85 22.10 17.57 15.06
C HIS A 85 21.86 18.59 16.18
N GLN A 86 22.36 18.31 17.37
CA GLN A 86 22.36 19.25 18.48
C GLN A 86 23.42 20.33 18.19
N PRO A 87 23.05 21.62 18.01
CA PRO A 87 24.01 22.70 18.10
C PRO A 87 24.23 22.94 19.60
N SER A 88 25.41 22.56 20.09
CA SER A 88 25.85 22.95 21.42
C SER A 88 26.17 24.45 21.42
N GLU A 89 25.19 25.29 21.75
CA GLU A 89 25.45 26.67 22.15
C GLU A 89 25.74 26.72 23.65
N SER A 90 27.04 26.96 23.88
CA SER A 90 27.78 27.28 25.09
C SER A 90 27.04 28.02 26.21
N VAL A 91 27.12 27.45 27.41
CA VAL A 91 27.06 28.20 28.68
C VAL A 91 28.30 29.09 28.77
N ASN A 92 28.05 30.39 28.88
CA ASN A 92 29.04 31.39 29.24
C ASN A 92 29.57 31.12 30.66
N SER A 93 30.87 30.83 30.79
CA SER A 93 31.72 31.26 31.92
C SER A 93 33.18 30.88 31.65
N ASN A 94 33.94 31.89 31.24
CA ASN A 94 35.37 32.12 31.49
C ASN A 94 36.39 31.00 31.15
N ASP A 95 37.08 31.31 30.05
CA ASP A 95 38.54 31.22 29.87
C ASP A 95 39.15 29.90 29.33
N SER A 96 39.41 29.95 28.02
CA SER A 96 40.52 29.36 27.24
C SER A 96 40.89 27.87 27.44
N ILE A 97 40.28 26.98 26.64
CA ILE A 97 40.70 25.56 26.47
C ILE A 97 40.70 25.18 24.96
N PRO A 98 41.66 24.35 24.48
CA PRO A 98 42.13 24.38 23.09
C PRO A 98 41.31 23.51 22.13
N ALA A 99 41.37 23.89 20.85
CA ALA A 99 40.65 23.27 19.75
C ALA A 99 41.13 21.84 19.47
N TYR A 100 40.21 20.87 19.53
CA TYR A 100 40.45 19.51 19.04
C TYR A 100 40.05 19.45 17.55
N GLN A 101 41.04 19.28 16.67
CA GLN A 101 40.80 19.01 15.24
C GLN A 101 40.74 17.50 14.99
N PRO A 102 39.66 16.96 14.41
CA PRO A 102 39.69 15.61 13.88
C PRO A 102 40.31 15.60 12.48
N SER A 103 41.42 14.89 12.34
CA SER A 103 42.13 14.67 11.09
C SER A 103 41.41 13.64 10.22
N ASN A 104 40.81 14.07 9.11
CA ASN A 104 40.28 13.16 8.10
C ASN A 104 41.42 12.61 7.23
N THR A 105 41.99 11.48 7.65
CA THR A 105 42.88 10.68 6.80
C THR A 105 42.48 9.21 6.85
N THR A 106 41.69 8.73 5.88
CA THR A 106 42.03 7.50 5.14
C THR A 106 41.17 7.33 3.89
N ARG A 107 41.83 7.41 2.73
CA ARG A 107 41.40 6.85 1.44
C ARG A 107 41.36 5.32 1.58
N GLY A 108 40.20 4.71 1.38
CA GLY A 108 40.04 3.25 1.20
C GLY A 108 39.54 2.93 -0.20
N ARG A 109 40.45 2.57 -1.10
CA ARG A 109 40.19 2.10 -2.48
C ARG A 109 40.17 0.56 -2.42
N GLY A 110 38.98 -0.04 -2.46
CA GLY A 110 38.79 -1.50 -2.57
C GLY A 110 38.44 -1.88 -4.00
N ARG A 111 39.10 -2.91 -4.52
CA ARG A 111 38.95 -3.47 -5.88
C ARG A 111 37.66 -4.26 -6.02
#